data_AF-A0A1F8ZTL0-F1
#
_entry.id   AF-A0A1F8ZTL0-F1
#
_cell.length_a   1.000
_cell.length_b   1.000
_cell.length_c   1.000
_cell.angle_alpha   90.00
_cell.angle_beta   90.00
_cell.angle_gamma   90.00
#
_symmetry.space_group_name_H-M   'P 1'
#
loop_
_entity.id
_entity.type
_entity.pdbx_description
1 polymer ?
#
loop_
_entity_poly.entity_id
_entity_poly.type
_entity_poly.pdbx_seq_one_letter_code
_entity_poly.pdbx_strand_id
1 'polypeptide(L)'
;MMAESFKLMVTDRELAYRVIAKKMKLSDRKVFDAAYNAELKVLEPRLEIKADAIQATLDEIARTDPRATKVSPQQLIDRRFLEEMEKDGTFDRLGLK
;
A
#
# COMPACT_ATOMS: atom_id res chain seq x y z
N MET A 1 5.24 -12.67 -0.94
CA MET A 1 6.34 -11.67 -0.81
C MET A 1 5.87 -10.25 -0.44
N MET A 2 4.80 -9.69 -1.03
CA MET A 2 4.36 -8.32 -0.70
C MET A 2 3.88 -8.18 0.76
N ALA A 3 3.04 -9.09 1.24
CA ALA A 3 2.52 -9.05 2.61
C ALA A 3 3.60 -9.26 3.68
N GLU A 4 4.57 -10.13 3.40
CA GLU A 4 5.72 -10.36 4.26
C GLU A 4 6.66 -9.15 4.29
N SER A 5 6.85 -8.49 3.14
CA SER A 5 7.61 -7.23 3.07
C SER A 5 6.90 -6.11 3.82
N PHE A 6 5.57 -6.04 3.73
CA PHE A 6 4.76 -5.10 4.49
C PHE A 6 4.92 -5.35 6.01
N LYS A 7 4.83 -6.60 6.45
CA LYS A 7 5.10 -6.97 7.85
C LYS A 7 6.47 -6.47 8.30
N LEU A 8 7.52 -6.76 7.54
CA LEU A 8 8.88 -6.30 7.88
C LEU A 8 8.97 -4.78 7.93
N MET A 9 8.32 -4.06 7.01
CA MET A 9 8.30 -2.60 7.02
C MET A 9 7.69 -2.05 8.30
N VAL A 10 6.60 -2.63 8.79
CA VAL A 10 5.90 -2.14 10.00
C VAL A 10 6.53 -2.65 11.30
N THR A 11 7.17 -3.83 11.31
CA THR A 11 7.76 -4.41 12.53
C THR A 11 9.24 -4.13 12.72
N ASP A 12 9.99 -3.88 11.64
CA ASP A 12 11.43 -3.63 11.67
C ASP A 12 11.79 -2.30 10.99
N ARG A 13 11.68 -1.23 11.79
CA ARG A 13 11.99 0.13 11.36
C ARG A 13 13.42 0.28 10.86
N GLU A 14 14.40 -0.35 11.51
CA GLU A 14 15.81 -0.19 11.12
C GLU A 14 16.10 -0.84 9.77
N LEU A 15 15.51 -2.00 9.52
CA LEU A 15 15.55 -2.64 8.21
C LEU A 15 14.88 -1.78 7.15
N ALA A 16 13.67 -1.27 7.42
CA ALA A 16 12.96 -0.38 6.52
C ALA A 16 13.82 0.83 6.13
N TYR A 17 14.48 1.46 7.11
CA TYR A 17 15.31 2.64 6.88
C TYR A 17 16.54 2.33 6.07
N ARG A 18 17.20 1.20 6.36
CA ARG A 18 18.36 0.75 5.58
C ARG A 18 18.00 0.53 4.12
N VAL A 19 16.84 -0.07 3.85
CA VAL A 19 16.35 -0.30 2.50
C VAL A 19 16.00 1.02 1.81
N ILE A 20 15.25 1.90 2.46
CA ILE A 20 14.88 3.22 1.93
C ILE A 20 16.13 4.05 1.63
N ALA A 21 17.09 4.12 2.55
CA ALA A 21 18.34 4.84 2.35
C ALA A 21 19.11 4.35 1.12
N LYS A 22 19.22 3.02 0.97
CA LYS A 22 19.88 2.40 -0.17
C LYS A 22 19.17 2.68 -1.50
N LYS A 23 17.83 2.71 -1.51
CA LYS A 23 17.04 2.88 -2.75
C LYS A 23 16.85 4.33 -3.15
N MET A 24 16.63 5.21 -2.19
CA MET A 24 16.40 6.64 -2.41
C MET A 24 17.70 7.45 -2.47
N LYS A 25 18.84 6.85 -2.10
CA LYS A 25 20.14 7.54 -1.98
C LYS A 25 20.07 8.76 -1.05
N LEU A 26 19.25 8.65 -0.01
CA LEU A 26 19.09 9.64 1.05
C LEU A 26 19.63 9.04 2.36
N SER A 27 20.18 9.87 3.24
CA SER A 27 20.74 9.42 4.52
C SER A 27 20.27 10.24 5.71
N ASP A 28 19.45 11.28 5.49
CA ASP A 28 18.92 12.10 6.57
C ASP A 28 17.88 11.30 7.39
N ARG A 29 18.29 10.93 8.60
CA ARG A 29 17.48 10.15 9.51
C ARG A 29 16.18 10.86 9.91
N LYS A 30 16.20 12.18 10.07
CA LYS A 30 15.01 12.94 10.48
C LYS A 30 13.94 12.93 9.39
N VAL A 31 14.36 12.98 8.13
CA VAL A 31 13.45 12.86 6.97
C VAL A 31 12.80 11.48 6.95
N PHE A 32 13.56 10.42 7.19
CA PHE A 32 13.01 9.06 7.26
C PHE A 32 12.09 8.86 8.47
N ASP A 33 12.44 9.40 9.64
CA ASP A 33 11.58 9.35 10.81
C ASP A 33 10.23 10.06 10.57
N ALA A 34 10.25 11.24 9.94
CA ALA A 34 9.03 11.95 9.59
C ALA A 34 8.17 11.15 8.60
N ALA A 35 8.76 10.67 7.50
CA ALA A 35 8.05 9.92 6.47
C ALA A 35 7.49 8.60 7.00
N TYR A 36 8.30 7.83 7.74
CA TYR A 36 7.88 6.54 8.29
C TYR A 36 6.72 6.69 9.27
N ASN A 37 6.80 7.66 10.20
CA ASN A 37 5.73 7.92 11.16
C ASN A 37 4.47 8.49 10.50
N ALA A 38 4.59 9.21 9.39
CA ALA A 38 3.45 9.65 8.60
C ALA A 38 2.76 8.45 7.94
N GLU A 39 3.54 7.58 7.29
CA GLU A 39 2.97 6.44 6.56
C GLU A 39 2.32 5.41 7.48
N LEU A 40 2.91 5.09 8.62
CA LEU A 40 2.33 4.11 9.56
C LEU A 40 0.88 4.45 9.98
N LYS A 41 0.45 5.70 9.86
CA LYS A 41 -0.92 6.14 10.21
C LYS A 41 -1.95 5.85 9.12
N VAL A 42 -1.52 5.69 7.88
CA VAL A 42 -2.40 5.61 6.70
C VAL A 42 -2.31 4.28 5.97
N LEU A 43 -1.35 3.41 6.34
CA LEU A 43 -1.23 2.08 5.77
C LEU A 43 -2.48 1.23 6.05
N GLU A 44 -3.02 0.62 5.00
CA GLU A 44 -4.13 -0.34 5.08
C GLU A 44 -3.57 -1.73 5.47
N PRO A 45 -3.84 -2.23 6.69
CA PRO A 45 -3.19 -3.45 7.20
C PRO A 45 -3.47 -4.70 6.38
N ARG A 46 -4.66 -4.77 5.78
CA ARG A 46 -5.10 -5.93 4.97
C ARG A 46 -4.80 -5.77 3.48
N LEU A 47 -4.06 -4.74 3.10
CA LEU A 47 -3.71 -4.43 1.71
C LEU A 47 -4.94 -4.28 0.81
N GLU A 48 -6.09 -3.93 1.40
CA GLU A 48 -7.33 -3.78 0.65
C GLU A 48 -7.27 -2.54 -0.24
N ILE A 49 -7.68 -2.71 -1.49
CA ILE A 49 -7.82 -1.61 -2.43
C ILE A 49 -9.28 -1.13 -2.39
N LYS A 50 -9.48 0.11 -1.93
CA LYS A 50 -10.80 0.71 -1.82
C LYS A 50 -11.24 1.27 -3.17
N ALA A 51 -12.36 0.75 -3.69
CA ALA A 51 -12.85 1.08 -5.03
C ALA A 51 -13.29 2.55 -5.16
N ASP A 52 -13.79 3.14 -4.07
CA ASP A 52 -14.16 4.55 -3.97
C ASP A 52 -12.94 5.48 -4.09
N ALA A 53 -11.78 5.10 -3.54
CA ALA A 53 -10.54 5.85 -3.70
C ALA A 53 -10.04 5.85 -5.16
N ILE A 54 -10.19 4.71 -5.85
CA ILE A 54 -9.91 4.65 -7.30
C ILE A 54 -10.91 5.50 -8.07
N GLN A 55 -12.20 5.45 -7.73
CA GLN A 55 -13.22 6.28 -8.39
C GLN A 55 -12.91 7.77 -8.24
N ALA A 56 -12.57 8.23 -7.03
CA ALA A 56 -12.20 9.63 -6.80
C ALA A 56 -11.00 10.07 -7.65
N THR A 57 -10.03 9.16 -7.87
CA THR A 57 -8.88 9.41 -8.75
C THR A 57 -9.31 9.49 -10.22
N LEU A 58 -10.17 8.58 -10.67
CA LEU A 58 -10.72 8.60 -12.03
C LEU A 58 -11.54 9.87 -12.30
N ASP A 59 -12.31 10.34 -11.31
CA ASP A 59 -13.09 11.56 -11.40
C ASP A 59 -12.21 12.81 -11.54
N GLU A 60 -11.07 12.85 -10.84
CA GLU A 60 -10.08 13.93 -11.01
C GLU A 60 -9.46 13.89 -12.42
N ILE A 61 -9.05 12.70 -12.88
CA ILE A 61 -8.48 12.52 -14.23
C ILE A 61 -9.50 12.93 -15.30
N ALA A 62 -10.78 12.58 -15.12
CA ALA A 62 -11.86 12.87 -16.05
C ALA A 62 -12.03 14.37 -16.34
N ARG A 63 -11.57 15.26 -15.44
CA ARG A 63 -11.55 16.71 -15.68
C ARG A 63 -10.63 17.12 -16.83
N THR A 64 -9.61 16.31 -17.09
CA THR A 64 -8.60 16.56 -18.15
C THR A 64 -8.65 15.53 -19.29
N ASP A 65 -9.06 14.30 -19.00
CA ASP A 65 -9.19 13.21 -19.97
C ASP A 65 -10.54 12.49 -19.80
N PRO A 66 -11.54 12.82 -20.64
CA PRO A 66 -12.88 12.24 -20.55
C PRO A 66 -12.93 10.72 -20.69
N ARG A 67 -11.87 10.06 -21.21
CA ARG A 67 -11.82 8.60 -21.33
C ARG A 67 -11.87 7.90 -19.96
N ALA A 68 -11.44 8.57 -18.90
CA ALA A 68 -11.48 8.03 -17.54
C ALA A 68 -12.91 7.70 -17.07
N THR A 69 -13.93 8.41 -17.57
CA THR A 69 -15.34 8.15 -17.26
C THR A 69 -15.84 6.77 -17.70
N LYS A 70 -15.11 6.11 -18.60
CA LYS A 70 -15.46 4.78 -19.13
C LYS A 70 -14.80 3.63 -18.39
N VAL A 71 -13.87 3.91 -17.48
CA VAL A 71 -13.16 2.91 -16.70
C VAL A 71 -13.87 2.75 -15.37
N SER A 72 -14.18 1.52 -14.96
CA SER A 72 -14.70 1.27 -13.62
C SER A 72 -13.57 0.83 -12.68
N PRO A 73 -13.64 1.18 -11.38
CA PRO A 73 -12.67 0.73 -10.39
C PRO A 73 -12.50 -0.80 -10.36
N GLN A 74 -13.58 -1.55 -10.54
CA GLN A 74 -13.56 -3.02 -10.48
C GLN A 74 -12.71 -3.64 -11.60
N GLN A 75 -12.56 -2.97 -12.74
CA GLN A 75 -11.67 -3.44 -13.81
C GLN A 75 -10.19 -3.33 -13.44
N LEU A 76 -9.86 -2.55 -12.42
CA LEU A 76 -8.50 -2.27 -11.97
C LEU A 76 -8.12 -3.04 -10.70
N ILE A 77 -9.07 -3.72 -10.07
CA ILE A 77 -8.88 -4.43 -8.80
C ILE A 77 -8.99 -5.94 -9.02
N ASP A 78 -7.91 -6.66 -8.74
CA ASP A 78 -7.93 -8.12 -8.63
C ASP A 78 -7.92 -8.54 -7.15
N ARG A 79 -9.08 -8.97 -6.64
CA ARG A 79 -9.24 -9.35 -5.24
C ARG A 79 -8.82 -10.78 -4.93
N ARG A 80 -8.58 -11.60 -5.95
CA ARG A 80 -8.31 -13.05 -5.77
C ARG A 80 -7.13 -13.29 -4.83
N PHE A 81 -6.09 -12.47 -4.91
CA PHE A 81 -4.92 -12.61 -4.03
C PHE A 81 -5.26 -12.39 -2.55
N LEU A 82 -6.10 -11.40 -2.24
CA LEU A 82 -6.52 -11.12 -0.87
C LEU A 82 -7.48 -12.20 -0.37
N GLU A 83 -8.37 -12.70 -1.24
CA GLU A 83 -9.28 -13.79 -0.91
C GLU A 83 -8.54 -15.10 -0.59
N GLU A 84 -7.52 -15.45 -1.37
CA GLU A 84 -6.69 -16.63 -1.11
C GLU A 84 -5.86 -16.47 0.17
N MET A 85 -5.33 -15.27 0.44
CA MET A 85 -4.63 -14.97 1.69
C MET A 85 -5.53 -15.03 2.93
N GLU A 86 -6.83 -14.76 2.78
CA GLU A 86 -7.80 -14.95 3.84
C GLU A 86 -8.10 -16.43 4.05
N LYS A 87 -8.36 -17.17 2.95
CA LYS A 87 -8.67 -18.60 3.00
C LYS A 87 -7.54 -19.44 3.59
N ASP A 88 -6.28 -19.09 3.31
CA ASP A 88 -5.11 -19.85 3.76
C ASP A 88 -4.52 -19.37 5.10
N GLY A 89 -5.18 -18.40 5.75
CA GLY A 89 -4.79 -17.85 7.05
C GLY A 89 -3.51 -17.00 7.02
N THR A 90 -3.09 -16.50 5.84
CA THR A 90 -1.88 -15.70 5.72
C THR A 90 -1.94 -14.40 6.53
N PHE A 91 -3.07 -13.70 6.56
CA PHE A 91 -3.20 -12.48 7.36
C PHE A 91 -2.95 -12.75 8.85
N ASP A 92 -3.55 -13.80 9.40
CA ASP A 92 -3.37 -14.21 10.80
C ASP A 92 -1.92 -14.60 11.10
N ARG A 93 -1.32 -15.44 10.25
CA ARG A 93 0.08 -15.89 10.37
C ARG A 93 1.07 -14.72 10.31
N LEU A 94 0.76 -13.70 9.51
CA LEU A 94 1.58 -12.49 9.41
C LEU A 94 1.26 -11.46 10.50
N GLY A 95 0.13 -11.58 11.20
CA GLY A 95 -0.33 -10.63 12.20
C GLY A 95 -0.89 -9.34 11.60
N LEU A 96 -1.38 -9.41 10.36
CA LEU A 96 -2.00 -8.31 9.63
C LEU A 96 -3.49 -8.29 9.97
N LYS A 97 -3.91 -7.34 10.80
CA LYS A 97 -5.30 -7.19 11.26
C LYS A 97 -5.95 -5.95 10.67
#